data_AF-A0A1H2G433-F1
#
_entry.id   AF-A0A1H2G433-F1
#
_cell.length_a   1.000
_cell.length_b   1.000
_cell.length_c   1.000
_cell.angle_alpha   90.00
_cell.angle_beta   90.00
_cell.angle_gamma   90.00
#
_symmetry.space_group_name_H-M   'P 1'
#
loop_
_entity.id
_entity.type
_entity.pdbx_description
1 polymer ?
#
loop_
_entity_poly.entity_id
_entity_poly.type
_entity_poly.pdbx_seq_one_letter_code
_entity_poly.pdbx_strand_id
1 'polypeptide(L)'
;MSTASQRESKWPIGKWIFLVVGVGIAGLLLVSALTVLQLIPLSQEARKMQAISLTTLKEFYALNDVLVKQVGIVGLATGEVNLKTIGEERTNFMALSDEADKHLQALAGLGVPPDSLRVLGEANKGFRDGAEEAFKAGLNFMQQAAGAAYHDKVVPAGETIGSELRRLVAASLESTSRQPGVILDRASTLTDSVLVTATVLIVVVFTLSLWIVRTRVLAPLRGITQQIVGAVSETEEGAEELLNASRRMSDIASSQAAAIEETSASMEEIDSMIRRNSDDAGQAKTLAAETRRKADTGMELMRDMEHKMGEVQLASKSLSTAMDEIEQSSNGISKILSTIDQIAFQTNILALNAAVEAARAGDAGAGFAVVADEVRRLAQSCADAAKEVTVQIEGSLDKTRKGTQACDSTNRILVEIVEQATKVERQLSDVVQDIRKVDEVLGGIASASSEQSQGIHQVNEAVTQLDQQIQSSATEAQRVSEAGEGMKNQALALSRVTEELARLLAQSASSSASASHPAAHSSSLAQAMSRAEERPASLTVARAVARTTAKPVSALPAGKWSGEGTD
;
A
#
# COMPACT_ATOMS: atom_id res chain seq x y z
N MET A 1 -24.59 0.80 -17.99
CA MET A 1 -26.00 0.37 -17.99
C MET A 1 -26.54 0.58 -16.59
N SER A 2 -27.63 1.36 -16.45
CA SER A 2 -28.57 1.48 -15.30
C SER A 2 -27.98 1.52 -13.87
N THR A 3 -28.14 2.56 -13.05
CA THR A 3 -29.43 3.12 -12.65
C THR A 3 -29.31 4.59 -12.28
N ALA A 4 -30.05 5.43 -13.01
CA ALA A 4 -30.60 6.66 -12.48
C ALA A 4 -31.66 6.31 -11.43
N SER A 5 -31.52 6.83 -10.21
CA SER A 5 -32.65 7.14 -9.31
C SER A 5 -32.11 7.49 -7.92
N GLN A 6 -32.10 8.79 -7.62
CA GLN A 6 -32.33 9.44 -6.32
C GLN A 6 -31.42 10.66 -6.17
N ARG A 7 -31.71 11.70 -6.97
CA ARG A 7 -31.50 13.07 -6.48
C ARG A 7 -32.60 13.35 -5.46
N GLU A 8 -32.42 12.86 -4.25
CA GLU A 8 -33.10 13.49 -3.11
C GLU A 8 -32.63 14.95 -3.07
N SER A 9 -33.57 15.85 -3.33
CA SER A 9 -33.42 17.29 -3.20
C SER A 9 -33.19 17.65 -1.72
N LYS A 10 -31.99 17.37 -1.22
CA LYS A 10 -31.52 17.87 0.06
C LYS A 10 -31.27 19.36 -0.15
N TRP A 11 -32.25 20.17 0.25
CA TRP A 11 -32.13 21.63 0.26
C TRP A 11 -30.78 22.04 0.86
N PRO A 12 -29.96 22.86 0.16
CA PRO A 12 -28.69 23.32 0.67
C PRO A 12 -28.89 24.10 1.97
N ILE A 13 -27.92 24.04 2.88
CA ILE A 13 -27.96 24.65 4.22
C ILE A 13 -28.40 26.13 4.15
N GLY A 14 -27.96 26.86 3.12
CA GLY A 14 -28.36 28.25 2.88
C GLY A 14 -29.87 28.45 2.73
N LYS A 15 -30.61 27.52 2.11
CA LYS A 15 -32.07 27.63 1.98
C LYS A 15 -32.81 27.36 3.30
N TRP A 16 -32.24 26.55 4.20
CA TRP A 16 -32.81 26.35 5.54
C TRP A 16 -32.57 27.55 6.44
N ILE A 17 -31.39 28.16 6.37
CA ILE A 17 -31.10 29.43 7.03
C ILE A 17 -32.09 30.49 6.54
N PHE A 18 -32.31 30.56 5.22
CA PHE A 18 -33.27 31.50 4.64
C PHE A 18 -34.72 31.24 5.11
N LEU A 19 -35.11 29.98 5.29
CA LEU A 19 -36.44 29.61 5.79
C LEU A 19 -36.62 30.00 7.26
N VAL A 20 -35.63 29.73 8.13
CA VAL A 20 -35.69 30.13 9.56
C VAL A 20 -35.71 31.64 9.73
N VAL A 21 -34.85 32.36 8.99
CA VAL A 21 -34.82 33.83 9.01
C VAL A 21 -36.11 34.40 8.44
N GLY A 22 -36.62 33.85 7.34
CA GLY A 22 -37.87 34.27 6.71
C GLY A 22 -39.09 34.09 7.62
N VAL A 23 -39.19 32.95 8.31
CA VAL A 23 -40.26 32.68 9.29
C VAL A 23 -40.15 33.62 10.50
N GLY A 24 -38.93 33.91 10.96
CA GLY A 24 -38.70 34.86 12.06
C GLY A 24 -39.13 36.29 11.71
N ILE A 25 -38.74 36.79 10.53
CA ILE A 25 -39.11 38.14 10.05
C ILE A 25 -40.62 38.25 9.83
N ALA A 26 -41.24 37.25 9.19
CA ALA A 26 -42.68 37.22 8.96
C ALA A 26 -43.49 37.24 10.27
N GLY A 27 -43.04 36.49 11.28
CA GLY A 27 -43.65 36.48 12.60
C GLY A 27 -43.59 37.83 13.32
N LEU A 28 -42.45 38.52 13.21
CA LEU A 28 -42.22 39.83 13.85
C LEU A 28 -43.12 40.92 13.25
N LEU A 29 -43.30 40.91 11.93
CA LEU A 29 -44.21 41.79 11.22
C LEU A 29 -45.68 41.55 11.62
N LEU A 30 -46.07 40.30 11.84
CA LEU A 30 -47.44 39.93 12.20
C LEU A 30 -47.81 40.39 13.61
N VAL A 31 -46.90 40.24 14.58
CA VAL A 31 -47.07 40.76 15.95
C VAL A 31 -47.16 42.29 15.94
N SER A 32 -46.31 42.97 15.14
CA SER A 32 -46.35 44.43 15.01
C SER A 32 -47.62 44.95 14.31
N ALA A 33 -48.22 44.18 13.41
CA ALA A 33 -49.48 44.58 12.77
C ALA A 33 -50.67 44.44 13.73
N LEU A 34 -50.66 43.41 14.57
CA LEU A 34 -51.72 43.13 15.53
C LEU A 34 -51.78 44.18 16.65
N THR A 35 -50.62 44.67 17.11
CA THR A 35 -50.53 45.72 18.14
C THR A 35 -51.14 47.04 17.70
N VAL A 36 -50.89 47.46 16.45
CA VAL A 36 -51.41 48.72 15.90
C VAL A 36 -52.93 48.67 15.77
N LEU A 37 -53.49 47.53 15.37
CA LEU A 37 -54.94 47.37 15.17
C LEU A 37 -55.73 47.53 16.49
N GLN A 38 -55.11 47.19 17.63
CA GLN A 38 -55.77 47.23 18.95
C GLN A 38 -55.66 48.58 19.68
N LEU A 39 -54.74 49.47 19.31
CA LEU A 39 -54.57 50.80 19.94
C LEU A 39 -55.58 51.87 19.47
N ILE A 40 -56.13 51.72 18.26
CA ILE A 40 -56.98 52.74 17.61
C ILE A 40 -58.26 53.09 18.41
N PRO A 41 -59.10 52.13 18.85
CA PRO A 41 -60.38 52.46 19.51
C PRO A 41 -60.19 53.13 20.88
N LEU A 42 -59.13 52.81 21.63
CA LEU A 42 -58.87 53.35 22.97
C LEU A 42 -58.65 54.88 22.95
N SER A 43 -58.06 55.41 21.86
CA SER A 43 -57.71 56.83 21.74
C SER A 43 -58.89 57.75 21.39
N GLN A 44 -60.02 57.20 20.93
CA GLN A 44 -61.19 57.99 20.55
C GLN A 44 -62.15 58.23 21.72
N GLU A 45 -62.32 57.25 22.61
CA GLU A 45 -63.23 57.35 23.76
C GLU A 45 -62.70 58.34 24.82
N ALA A 46 -61.39 58.38 25.07
CA ALA A 46 -60.78 59.25 26.06
C ALA A 46 -60.99 60.76 25.79
N ARG A 47 -61.03 61.18 24.52
CA ARG A 47 -61.17 62.61 24.14
C ARG A 47 -62.58 63.17 24.30
N LYS A 48 -63.61 62.33 24.19
CA LYS A 48 -65.01 62.79 24.25
C LYS A 48 -65.51 63.04 25.68
N MET A 49 -64.98 62.34 26.68
CA MET A 49 -65.46 62.45 28.07
C MET A 49 -64.98 63.72 28.79
N GLN A 50 -63.80 64.25 28.46
CA GLN A 50 -63.20 65.38 29.22
C GLN A 50 -63.83 66.75 28.90
N ALA A 51 -64.45 66.92 27.73
CA ALA A 51 -64.97 68.22 27.26
C ALA A 51 -66.35 68.60 27.87
N ILE A 52 -67.15 67.62 28.30
CA ILE A 52 -68.54 67.86 28.75
C ILE A 52 -68.58 68.35 30.22
N SER A 53 -67.66 67.87 31.06
CA SER A 53 -67.63 68.20 32.50
C SER A 53 -67.28 69.68 32.78
N LEU A 54 -66.28 70.24 32.10
CA LEU A 54 -65.78 71.59 32.41
C LEU A 54 -66.77 72.69 32.03
N THR A 55 -67.45 72.51 30.88
CA THR A 55 -68.40 73.49 30.33
C THR A 55 -69.64 73.60 31.20
N THR A 56 -70.15 72.47 31.72
CA THR A 56 -71.31 72.41 32.61
C THR A 56 -71.05 73.12 33.94
N LEU A 57 -69.85 72.96 34.51
CA LEU A 57 -69.49 73.60 35.78
C LEU A 57 -69.44 75.14 35.68
N LYS A 58 -69.03 75.67 34.52
CA LYS A 58 -68.95 77.11 34.26
C LYS A 58 -70.33 77.77 34.27
N GLU A 59 -71.32 77.14 33.63
CA GLU A 59 -72.69 77.66 33.59
C GLU A 59 -73.38 77.63 34.95
N PHE A 60 -73.12 76.60 35.78
CA PHE A 60 -73.65 76.56 37.15
C PHE A 60 -73.16 77.74 38.00
N TYR A 61 -71.88 78.08 37.89
CA TYR A 61 -71.30 79.19 38.64
C TYR A 61 -71.87 80.54 38.18
N ALA A 62 -72.03 80.73 36.87
CA ALA A 62 -72.57 81.96 36.30
C ALA A 62 -74.04 82.20 36.74
N LEU A 63 -74.87 81.15 36.72
CA LEU A 63 -76.26 81.25 37.20
C LEU A 63 -76.33 81.64 38.69
N ASN A 64 -75.49 81.03 39.53
CA ASN A 64 -75.45 81.36 40.96
C ASN A 64 -75.04 82.82 41.21
N ASP A 65 -74.07 83.35 40.47
CA ASP A 65 -73.61 84.75 40.59
C ASP A 65 -74.73 85.76 40.26
N VAL A 66 -75.50 85.50 39.20
CA VAL A 66 -76.65 86.34 38.81
C VAL A 66 -77.70 86.36 39.92
N LEU A 67 -78.04 85.20 40.48
CA LEU A 67 -79.08 85.08 41.50
C LEU A 67 -78.72 85.80 42.80
N VAL A 68 -77.46 85.68 43.24
CA VAL A 68 -77.00 86.39 44.45
C VAL A 68 -77.14 87.90 44.29
N LYS A 69 -76.84 88.44 43.09
CA LYS A 69 -77.04 89.87 42.79
C LYS A 69 -78.51 90.26 42.85
N GLN A 70 -79.40 89.42 42.31
CA GLN A 70 -80.83 89.71 42.32
C GLN A 70 -81.42 89.74 43.73
N VAL A 71 -81.05 88.80 44.61
CA VAL A 71 -81.54 88.78 46.00
C VAL A 71 -81.23 90.10 46.70
N GLY A 72 -79.99 90.60 46.55
CA GLY A 72 -79.57 91.88 47.14
C GLY A 72 -80.40 93.07 46.64
N ILE A 73 -80.71 93.10 45.33
CA ILE A 73 -81.51 94.16 44.71
C ILE A 73 -82.95 94.18 45.25
N VAL A 74 -83.59 93.01 45.40
CA VAL A 74 -84.95 92.96 45.95
C VAL A 74 -84.98 93.34 47.42
N GLY A 75 -83.94 93.01 48.18
CA GLY A 75 -83.81 93.40 49.59
C GLY A 75 -83.90 94.91 49.79
N LEU A 76 -83.38 95.71 48.86
CA LEU A 76 -83.45 97.18 48.90
C LEU A 76 -84.89 97.71 48.83
N ALA A 77 -85.82 97.00 48.21
CA ALA A 77 -87.23 97.38 48.14
C ALA A 77 -87.97 97.31 49.50
N THR A 78 -87.35 96.69 50.50
CA THR A 78 -87.89 96.54 51.86
C THR A 78 -87.41 97.62 52.85
N GLY A 79 -86.40 98.42 52.48
CA GLY A 79 -85.83 99.48 53.33
C GLY A 79 -86.53 100.85 53.17
N GLU A 80 -86.23 101.81 54.07
CA GLU A 80 -86.68 103.20 53.94
C GLU A 80 -85.89 103.90 52.82
N VAL A 81 -86.29 103.67 51.57
CA VAL A 81 -85.58 104.18 50.39
C VAL A 81 -86.52 105.05 49.54
N ASN A 82 -85.97 106.10 48.92
CA ASN A 82 -86.68 107.01 48.03
C ASN A 82 -87.23 106.29 46.78
N LEU A 83 -88.48 106.59 46.39
CA LEU A 83 -89.21 106.05 45.23
C LEU A 83 -88.40 105.96 43.94
N LYS A 84 -87.54 106.95 43.68
CA LYS A 84 -86.72 107.00 42.45
C LYS A 84 -85.71 105.84 42.39
N THR A 85 -85.13 105.48 43.53
CA THR A 85 -84.16 104.39 43.65
C THR A 85 -84.83 103.03 43.50
N ILE A 86 -86.04 102.84 44.06
CA ILE A 86 -86.81 101.58 43.92
C ILE A 86 -87.18 101.31 42.45
N GLY A 87 -87.49 102.35 41.67
CA GLY A 87 -87.78 102.23 40.24
C GLY A 87 -86.57 101.84 39.37
N GLU A 88 -85.40 102.42 39.66
CA GLU A 88 -84.14 102.07 38.97
C GLU A 88 -83.72 100.63 39.31
N GLU A 89 -83.78 100.24 40.59
CA GLU A 89 -83.44 98.89 41.04
C GLU A 89 -84.37 97.81 40.47
N ARG A 90 -85.68 98.09 40.31
CA ARG A 90 -86.60 97.18 39.62
C ARG A 90 -86.17 96.92 38.17
N THR A 91 -85.62 97.91 37.48
CA THR A 91 -85.17 97.77 36.09
C THR A 91 -83.90 96.92 36.02
N ASN A 92 -82.95 97.13 36.93
CA ASN A 92 -81.75 96.29 37.06
C ASN A 92 -82.10 94.84 37.39
N PHE A 93 -83.08 94.61 38.26
CA PHE A 93 -83.56 93.26 38.58
C PHE A 93 -84.07 92.52 37.34
N MET A 94 -84.85 93.19 36.47
CA MET A 94 -85.39 92.58 35.25
C MET A 94 -84.28 92.18 34.28
N ALA A 95 -83.26 93.03 34.10
CA ALA A 95 -82.10 92.71 33.26
C ALA A 95 -81.32 91.47 33.77
N LEU A 96 -81.10 91.37 35.09
CA LEU A 96 -80.50 90.16 35.68
C LEU A 96 -81.40 88.93 35.57
N SER A 97 -82.72 89.13 35.52
CA SER A 97 -83.69 88.03 35.37
C SER A 97 -83.62 87.39 33.99
N ASP A 98 -83.44 88.20 32.95
CA ASP A 98 -83.21 87.70 31.59
C ASP A 98 -81.85 86.97 31.48
N GLU A 99 -80.82 87.45 32.18
CA GLU A 99 -79.51 86.79 32.21
C GLU A 99 -79.57 85.42 32.92
N ALA A 100 -80.33 85.31 34.02
CA ALA A 100 -80.58 84.04 34.70
C ALA A 100 -81.28 83.02 33.78
N ASP A 101 -82.27 83.45 32.99
CA ASP A 101 -82.97 82.58 32.04
C ASP A 101 -82.03 82.07 30.92
N LYS A 102 -81.09 82.89 30.44
CA LYS A 102 -80.07 82.43 29.46
C LYS A 102 -79.19 81.32 30.04
N HIS A 103 -78.71 81.48 31.27
CA HIS A 103 -77.88 80.45 31.90
C HIS A 103 -78.68 79.17 32.16
N LEU A 104 -79.96 79.28 32.56
CA LEU A 104 -80.85 78.12 32.66
C LEU A 104 -81.03 77.39 31.32
N GLN A 105 -81.17 78.15 30.22
CA GLN A 105 -81.28 77.58 28.88
C GLN A 105 -79.96 76.93 28.40
N ALA A 106 -78.81 77.52 28.73
CA ALA A 106 -77.50 76.94 28.44
C ALA A 106 -77.29 75.61 29.19
N LEU A 107 -77.72 75.54 30.45
CA LEU A 107 -77.69 74.31 31.25
C LEU A 107 -78.55 73.20 30.62
N ALA A 108 -79.66 73.51 29.97
CA ALA A 108 -80.47 72.54 29.23
C ALA A 108 -79.72 71.91 28.05
N GLY A 109 -78.85 72.68 27.37
CA GLY A 109 -78.01 72.20 26.27
C GLY A 109 -76.82 71.33 26.71
N LEU A 110 -76.48 71.32 27.99
CA LEU A 110 -75.28 70.67 28.54
C LEU A 110 -75.56 69.33 29.25
N GLY A 111 -76.76 68.78 29.09
CA GLY A 111 -77.12 67.47 29.62
C GLY A 111 -77.40 67.44 31.12
N VAL A 112 -77.78 68.58 31.71
CA VAL A 112 -78.28 68.64 33.09
C VAL A 112 -79.59 67.84 33.19
N PRO A 113 -79.82 67.07 34.28
CA PRO A 113 -81.03 66.28 34.43
C PRO A 113 -82.32 67.11 34.24
N PRO A 114 -83.30 66.62 33.46
CA PRO A 114 -84.54 67.36 33.17
C PRO A 114 -85.30 67.77 34.44
N ASP A 115 -85.30 66.92 35.47
CA ASP A 115 -85.95 67.19 36.75
C ASP A 115 -85.32 68.39 37.47
N SER A 116 -84.00 68.49 37.44
CA SER A 116 -83.27 69.59 38.06
C SER A 116 -83.48 70.91 37.31
N LEU A 117 -83.55 70.87 35.98
CA LEU A 117 -83.88 72.05 35.16
C LEU A 117 -85.31 72.54 35.44
N ARG A 118 -86.26 71.62 35.63
CA ARG A 118 -87.63 71.97 36.02
C ARG A 118 -87.68 72.66 37.37
N VAL A 119 -86.99 72.11 38.37
CA VAL A 119 -86.91 72.70 39.74
C VAL A 119 -86.28 74.09 39.69
N LEU A 120 -85.16 74.24 38.97
CA LEU A 120 -84.48 75.53 38.83
C LEU A 120 -85.35 76.57 38.11
N GLY A 121 -86.07 76.17 37.06
CA GLY A 121 -86.98 77.04 36.32
C GLY A 121 -88.21 77.48 37.13
N GLU A 122 -88.84 76.55 37.86
CA GLU A 122 -89.98 76.86 38.74
C GLU A 122 -89.55 77.81 39.87
N ALA A 123 -88.40 77.56 40.49
CA ALA A 123 -87.88 78.42 41.53
C ALA A 123 -87.47 79.81 41.00
N ASN A 124 -86.86 79.90 39.81
CA ASN A 124 -86.52 81.19 39.19
C ASN A 124 -87.77 82.04 38.88
N LYS A 125 -88.85 81.39 38.43
CA LYS A 125 -90.13 82.06 38.22
C LYS A 125 -90.74 82.56 39.53
N GLY A 126 -90.78 81.70 40.56
CA GLY A 126 -91.28 82.09 41.89
C GLY A 126 -90.49 83.25 42.52
N PHE A 127 -89.17 83.26 42.29
CA PHE A 127 -88.28 84.33 42.70
C PHE A 127 -88.64 85.67 42.01
N ARG A 128 -88.85 85.66 40.68
CA ARG A 128 -89.28 86.83 39.90
C ARG A 128 -90.64 87.36 40.36
N ASP A 129 -91.61 86.48 40.55
CA ASP A 129 -92.97 86.85 40.97
C ASP A 129 -92.96 87.48 42.38
N GLY A 130 -92.23 86.89 43.32
CA GLY A 130 -92.06 87.44 44.68
C GLY A 130 -91.33 88.79 44.68
N ALA A 131 -90.32 88.95 43.82
CA ALA A 131 -89.59 90.19 43.68
C ALA A 131 -90.47 91.33 43.15
N GLU A 132 -91.29 91.05 42.14
CA GLU A 132 -92.20 92.05 41.59
C GLU A 132 -93.27 92.49 42.60
N GLU A 133 -93.75 91.56 43.44
CA GLU A 133 -94.65 91.87 44.54
C GLU A 133 -93.96 92.74 45.61
N ALA A 134 -92.71 92.43 45.97
CA ALA A 134 -91.91 93.24 46.89
C ALA A 134 -91.67 94.66 46.34
N PHE A 135 -91.33 94.79 45.06
CA PHE A 135 -91.16 96.09 44.40
C PHE A 135 -92.47 96.89 44.34
N LYS A 136 -93.59 96.25 44.00
CA LYS A 136 -94.91 96.92 43.97
C LYS A 136 -95.35 97.40 45.35
N ALA A 137 -95.11 96.60 46.39
CA ALA A 137 -95.41 96.98 47.76
C ALA A 137 -94.48 98.12 48.23
N GLY A 138 -93.19 98.08 47.89
CA GLY A 138 -92.22 99.14 48.20
C GLY A 138 -92.57 100.48 47.54
N LEU A 139 -92.98 100.46 46.26
CA LEU A 139 -93.43 101.67 45.54
C LEU A 139 -94.72 102.28 46.14
N ASN A 140 -95.55 101.48 46.82
CA ASN A 140 -96.78 101.94 47.48
C ASN A 140 -96.59 102.26 48.98
N PHE A 141 -95.35 102.37 49.46
CA PHE A 141 -95.00 102.58 50.88
C PHE A 141 -95.57 101.51 51.85
N MET A 142 -95.94 100.33 51.33
CA MET A 142 -96.41 99.21 52.14
C MET A 142 -95.24 98.34 52.60
N GLN A 143 -94.39 98.92 53.45
CA GLN A 143 -93.09 98.35 53.83
C GLN A 143 -93.21 96.96 54.50
N GLN A 144 -94.26 96.75 55.28
CA GLN A 144 -94.55 95.45 55.90
C GLN A 144 -94.96 94.39 54.86
N ALA A 145 -95.68 94.78 53.80
CA ALA A 145 -96.06 93.88 52.71
C ALA A 145 -94.89 93.59 51.76
N ALA A 146 -94.00 94.56 51.54
CA ALA A 146 -92.77 94.37 50.76
C ALA A 146 -91.82 93.41 51.47
N GLY A 147 -91.66 93.59 52.79
CA GLY A 147 -90.90 92.67 53.64
C GLY A 147 -91.48 91.26 53.63
N ALA A 148 -92.81 91.11 53.72
CA ALA A 148 -93.47 89.81 53.64
C ALA A 148 -93.24 89.13 52.28
N ALA A 149 -93.40 89.83 51.16
CA ALA A 149 -93.15 89.26 49.83
C ALA A 149 -91.68 88.82 49.64
N TYR A 150 -90.73 89.60 50.16
CA TYR A 150 -89.32 89.24 50.15
C TYR A 150 -89.04 87.97 50.99
N HIS A 151 -89.55 87.93 52.22
CA HIS A 151 -89.26 86.82 53.13
C HIS A 151 -90.03 85.53 52.81
N ASP A 152 -91.28 85.63 52.34
CA ASP A 152 -92.16 84.48 52.09
C ASP A 152 -91.98 83.89 50.69
N LYS A 153 -91.50 84.66 49.70
CA LYS A 153 -91.40 84.21 48.30
C LYS A 153 -90.00 84.28 47.72
N VAL A 154 -89.27 85.36 47.95
CA VAL A 154 -87.95 85.59 47.31
C VAL A 154 -86.87 84.76 47.99
N VAL A 155 -86.79 84.77 49.31
CA VAL A 155 -85.80 83.99 50.07
C VAL A 155 -85.95 82.47 49.84
N PRO A 156 -87.15 81.85 49.95
CA PRO A 156 -87.30 80.41 49.75
C PRO A 156 -87.00 79.95 48.32
N ALA A 157 -87.36 80.79 47.33
CA ALA A 157 -87.04 80.51 45.94
C ALA A 157 -85.52 80.57 45.69
N GLY A 158 -84.83 81.56 46.25
CA GLY A 158 -83.37 81.66 46.20
C GLY A 158 -82.65 80.48 46.87
N GLU A 159 -83.14 80.02 48.03
CA GLU A 159 -82.62 78.83 48.72
C GLU A 159 -82.80 77.56 47.89
N THR A 160 -83.96 77.40 47.25
CA THR A 160 -84.26 76.25 46.39
C THR A 160 -83.25 76.18 45.24
N ILE A 161 -83.05 77.29 44.53
CA ILE A 161 -82.08 77.35 43.43
C ILE A 161 -80.66 77.06 43.93
N GLY A 162 -80.24 77.69 45.03
CA GLY A 162 -78.92 77.48 45.60
C GLY A 162 -78.68 76.03 46.06
N SER A 163 -79.69 75.37 46.61
CA SER A 163 -79.59 73.96 47.03
C SER A 163 -79.48 73.00 45.85
N GLU A 164 -80.25 73.23 44.79
CA GLU A 164 -80.24 72.38 43.60
C GLU A 164 -78.95 72.57 42.78
N LEU A 165 -78.44 73.81 42.69
CA LEU A 165 -77.12 74.08 42.10
C LEU A 165 -76.00 73.38 42.85
N ARG A 166 -76.01 73.40 44.20
CA ARG A 166 -75.03 72.67 45.02
C ARG A 166 -75.11 71.15 44.79
N ARG A 167 -76.32 70.60 44.67
CA ARG A 167 -76.54 69.17 44.38
C ARG A 167 -75.97 68.79 43.02
N LEU A 168 -76.21 69.60 41.99
CA LEU A 168 -75.74 69.37 40.64
C LEU A 168 -74.21 69.49 40.53
N VAL A 169 -73.60 70.48 41.19
CA VAL A 169 -72.13 70.61 41.23
C VAL A 169 -71.49 69.40 41.91
N ALA A 170 -72.07 68.90 43.00
CA ALA A 170 -71.60 67.68 43.67
C ALA A 170 -71.68 66.45 42.75
N ALA A 171 -72.81 66.27 42.04
CA ALA A 171 -72.97 65.18 41.08
C ALA A 171 -72.00 65.26 39.89
N SER A 172 -71.76 66.47 39.36
CA SER A 172 -70.77 66.68 38.29
C SER A 172 -69.34 66.38 38.75
N LEU A 173 -68.96 66.78 39.98
CA LEU A 173 -67.64 66.48 40.55
C LEU A 173 -67.43 64.97 40.81
N GLU A 174 -68.48 64.26 41.24
CA GLU A 174 -68.42 62.81 41.43
C GLU A 174 -68.23 62.06 40.09
N SER A 175 -68.91 62.51 39.03
CA SER A 175 -68.73 61.93 37.68
C SER A 175 -67.32 62.10 37.12
N THR A 176 -66.62 63.19 37.49
CA THR A 176 -65.25 63.48 37.04
C THR A 176 -64.19 62.68 37.82
N SER A 177 -64.46 62.28 39.06
CA SER A 177 -63.46 61.62 39.93
C SER A 177 -63.37 60.09 39.80
N ARG A 178 -64.37 59.43 39.17
CA ARG A 178 -64.43 57.95 39.05
C ARG A 178 -63.94 57.35 37.72
N GLN A 179 -63.49 58.14 36.74
CA GLN A 179 -63.22 57.66 35.37
C GLN A 179 -61.79 57.22 34.95
N PRO A 180 -60.68 57.35 35.73
CA PRO A 180 -59.37 56.89 35.24
C PRO A 180 -59.10 55.37 35.36
N GLY A 181 -60.01 54.56 35.92
CA GLY A 181 -59.77 53.11 36.14
C GLY A 181 -59.91 52.21 34.90
N VAL A 182 -60.80 52.54 33.97
CA VAL A 182 -61.16 51.63 32.85
C VAL A 182 -60.15 51.68 31.69
N ILE A 183 -59.39 52.77 31.57
CA ILE A 183 -58.39 52.95 30.51
C ILE A 183 -57.07 52.26 30.86
N LEU A 184 -56.69 52.20 32.14
CA LEU A 184 -55.45 51.54 32.57
C LEU A 184 -55.52 50.00 32.48
N ASP A 185 -56.67 49.39 32.77
CA ASP A 185 -56.83 47.93 32.80
C ASP A 185 -56.91 47.29 31.39
N ARG A 186 -57.45 48.03 30.41
CA ARG A 186 -57.40 47.61 29.00
C ARG A 186 -56.03 47.85 28.37
N ALA A 187 -55.23 48.79 28.86
CA ALA A 187 -53.87 49.00 28.36
C ALA A 187 -52.89 47.90 28.82
N SER A 188 -53.03 47.40 30.06
CA SER A 188 -52.17 46.32 30.59
C SER A 188 -52.40 44.98 29.86
N THR A 189 -53.65 44.56 29.72
CA THR A 189 -54.02 43.29 29.07
C THR A 189 -53.56 43.19 27.61
N LEU A 190 -53.58 44.30 26.87
CA LEU A 190 -53.06 44.35 25.51
C LEU A 190 -51.52 44.21 25.48
N THR A 191 -50.82 44.85 26.41
CA THR A 191 -49.34 44.80 26.49
C THR A 191 -48.85 43.39 26.81
N ASP A 192 -49.54 42.67 27.71
CA ASP A 192 -49.17 41.30 28.10
C ASP A 192 -49.34 40.28 26.96
N SER A 193 -50.40 40.40 26.17
CA SER A 193 -50.67 39.47 25.05
C SER A 193 -49.61 39.56 23.93
N VAL A 194 -49.05 40.75 23.70
CA VAL A 194 -48.00 41.00 22.71
C VAL A 194 -46.67 40.41 23.18
N LEU A 195 -46.37 40.51 24.48
CA LEU A 195 -45.14 39.98 25.06
C LEU A 195 -45.13 38.45 25.06
N VAL A 196 -46.28 37.81 25.31
CA VAL A 196 -46.44 36.35 25.23
C VAL A 196 -46.29 35.83 23.79
N THR A 197 -46.90 36.50 22.81
CA THR A 197 -46.80 36.08 21.41
C THR A 197 -45.39 36.24 20.85
N ALA A 198 -44.69 37.33 21.19
CA ALA A 198 -43.30 37.54 20.82
C ALA A 198 -42.35 36.49 21.43
N THR A 199 -42.54 36.14 22.70
CA THR A 199 -41.72 35.12 23.38
C THR A 199 -41.91 33.72 22.79
N VAL A 200 -43.16 33.32 22.50
CA VAL A 200 -43.44 32.05 21.82
C VAL A 200 -42.75 31.98 20.46
N LEU A 201 -42.79 33.06 19.67
CA LEU A 201 -42.15 33.10 18.35
C LEU A 201 -40.63 32.92 18.44
N ILE A 202 -39.98 33.60 19.39
CA ILE A 202 -38.55 33.48 19.64
C ILE A 202 -38.19 32.03 20.01
N VAL A 203 -38.96 31.41 20.90
CA VAL A 203 -38.73 30.01 21.31
C VAL A 203 -38.89 29.06 20.13
N VAL A 204 -39.91 29.24 19.28
CA VAL A 204 -40.12 28.40 18.09
C VAL A 204 -38.97 28.56 17.09
N VAL A 205 -38.54 29.79 16.79
CA VAL A 205 -37.42 30.05 15.88
C VAL A 205 -36.11 29.48 16.45
N PHE A 206 -35.87 29.64 17.75
CA PHE A 206 -34.67 29.13 18.41
C PHE A 206 -34.63 27.60 18.42
N THR A 207 -35.73 26.93 18.79
CA THR A 207 -35.83 25.47 18.80
C THR A 207 -35.74 24.89 17.38
N LEU A 208 -36.37 25.52 16.39
CA LEU A 208 -36.27 25.12 14.99
C LEU A 208 -34.84 25.29 14.44
N SER A 209 -34.17 26.39 14.81
CA SER A 209 -32.76 26.63 14.46
C SER A 209 -31.85 25.55 15.06
N LEU A 210 -32.00 25.23 16.34
CA LEU A 210 -31.25 24.15 17.00
C LEU A 210 -31.53 22.78 16.37
N TRP A 211 -32.80 22.49 16.03
CA TRP A 211 -33.18 21.25 15.35
C TRP A 211 -32.53 21.14 13.97
N ILE A 212 -32.50 22.22 13.18
CA ILE A 212 -31.87 22.26 11.86
C ILE A 212 -30.35 22.09 11.98
N VAL A 213 -29.68 22.81 12.89
CA VAL A 213 -28.23 22.70 13.09
C VAL A 213 -27.87 21.26 13.50
N ARG A 214 -28.59 20.68 14.46
CA ARG A 214 -28.36 19.31 14.93
C ARG A 214 -28.56 18.28 13.83
N THR A 215 -29.66 18.36 13.07
CA THR A 215 -30.03 17.33 12.08
C THR A 215 -29.32 17.49 10.74
N ARG A 216 -29.04 18.72 10.30
CA ARG A 216 -28.48 18.99 8.96
C ARG A 216 -26.99 19.27 8.96
N VAL A 217 -26.41 19.67 10.08
CA VAL A 217 -24.97 19.98 10.18
C VAL A 217 -24.26 18.92 11.00
N LEU A 218 -24.66 18.71 12.26
CA LEU A 218 -23.91 17.81 13.15
C LEU A 218 -24.04 16.33 12.77
N ALA A 219 -25.21 15.85 12.32
CA ALA A 219 -25.40 14.43 11.99
C ALA A 219 -24.58 13.99 10.75
N PRO A 220 -24.58 14.71 9.60
CA PRO A 220 -23.72 14.37 8.47
C PRO A 220 -22.22 14.50 8.78
N LEU A 221 -21.81 15.52 9.55
CA LEU A 221 -20.41 15.69 9.94
C LEU A 221 -19.89 14.50 10.73
N ARG A 222 -20.69 13.95 11.67
CA ARG A 222 -20.33 12.73 12.40
C ARG A 222 -20.18 11.52 11.49
N GLY A 223 -21.08 11.35 10.52
CA GLY A 223 -21.00 10.25 9.55
C GLY A 223 -19.74 10.34 8.68
N ILE A 224 -19.40 11.55 8.22
CA ILE A 224 -18.17 11.80 7.45
C ILE A 224 -16.93 11.56 8.32
N THR A 225 -16.89 12.06 9.55
CA THR A 225 -15.76 11.81 10.47
C THR A 225 -15.55 10.31 10.70
N GLN A 226 -16.62 9.53 10.92
CA GLN A 226 -16.53 8.08 11.06
C GLN A 226 -15.99 7.39 9.80
N GLN A 227 -16.43 7.82 8.61
CA GLN A 227 -15.90 7.30 7.35
C GLN A 227 -14.41 7.63 7.16
N ILE A 228 -13.99 8.84 7.50
CA ILE A 228 -12.58 9.22 7.43
C ILE A 228 -11.75 8.40 8.43
N VAL A 229 -12.24 8.20 9.66
CA VAL A 229 -11.56 7.34 10.65
C VAL A 229 -11.39 5.90 10.12
N GLY A 230 -12.42 5.34 9.49
CA GLY A 230 -12.32 4.02 8.85
C GLY A 230 -11.29 3.99 7.72
N ALA A 231 -11.32 4.98 6.82
CA ALA A 231 -10.37 5.10 5.71
C ALA A 231 -8.93 5.31 6.19
N VAL A 232 -8.73 6.07 7.28
CA VAL A 232 -7.41 6.28 7.91
C VAL A 232 -6.88 4.96 8.47
N SER A 233 -7.70 4.16 9.15
CA SER A 233 -7.32 2.84 9.65
C SER A 233 -6.90 1.90 8.50
N GLU A 234 -7.69 1.82 7.43
CA GLU A 234 -7.32 1.05 6.23
C GLU A 234 -6.01 1.55 5.60
N THR A 235 -5.77 2.87 5.59
CA THR A 235 -4.52 3.44 5.07
C THR A 235 -3.32 3.10 5.94
N GLU A 236 -3.46 3.10 7.27
CA GLU A 236 -2.40 2.67 8.19
C GLU A 236 -2.06 1.19 8.00
N GLU A 237 -3.07 0.32 7.92
CA GLU A 237 -2.88 -1.11 7.68
C GLU A 237 -2.20 -1.38 6.34
N GLY A 238 -2.66 -0.73 5.26
CA GLY A 238 -2.05 -0.85 3.93
C GLY A 238 -0.61 -0.31 3.88
N ALA A 239 -0.31 0.77 4.60
CA ALA A 239 1.04 1.29 4.72
C ALA A 239 1.97 0.31 5.48
N GLU A 240 1.47 -0.32 6.55
CA GLU A 240 2.22 -1.34 7.29
C GLU A 240 2.46 -2.61 6.45
N GLU A 241 1.48 -3.02 5.65
CA GLU A 241 1.65 -4.13 4.69
C GLU A 241 2.71 -3.82 3.64
N LEU A 242 2.71 -2.60 3.07
CA LEU A 242 3.74 -2.15 2.13
C LEU A 242 5.14 -2.14 2.75
N LEU A 243 5.27 -1.64 3.98
CA LEU A 243 6.54 -1.64 4.72
C LEU A 243 7.05 -3.06 4.97
N ASN A 244 6.16 -3.99 5.32
CA ASN A 244 6.52 -5.39 5.52
C ASN A 244 6.90 -6.07 4.19
N ALA A 245 6.19 -5.77 3.10
CA ALA A 245 6.52 -6.26 1.76
C ALA A 245 7.88 -5.73 1.28
N SER A 246 8.17 -4.46 1.52
CA SER A 246 9.48 -3.83 1.26
C SER A 246 10.61 -4.55 1.99
N ARG A 247 10.47 -4.79 3.31
CA ARG A 247 11.50 -5.51 4.10
C ARG A 247 11.77 -6.89 3.53
N ARG A 248 10.72 -7.65 3.21
CA ARG A 248 10.85 -8.97 2.57
C ARG A 248 11.55 -8.89 1.22
N MET A 249 11.22 -7.88 0.40
CA MET A 249 11.89 -7.67 -0.89
C MET A 249 13.38 -7.37 -0.70
N SER A 250 13.74 -6.56 0.29
CA SER A 250 15.13 -6.25 0.63
C SER A 250 15.89 -7.51 1.10
N ASP A 251 15.27 -8.33 1.96
CA ASP A 251 15.84 -9.60 2.41
C ASP A 251 16.06 -10.58 1.24
N ILE A 252 15.08 -10.68 0.33
CA ILE A 252 15.18 -11.52 -0.87
C ILE A 252 16.30 -11.01 -1.78
N ALA A 253 16.36 -9.70 -2.04
CA ALA A 253 17.42 -9.11 -2.87
C ALA A 253 18.81 -9.38 -2.27
N SER A 254 18.96 -9.23 -0.95
CA SER A 254 20.21 -9.55 -0.26
C SER A 254 20.58 -11.03 -0.35
N SER A 255 19.63 -11.94 -0.15
CA SER A 255 19.87 -13.38 -0.27
C SER A 255 20.19 -13.78 -1.71
N GLN A 256 19.56 -13.17 -2.72
CA GLN A 256 19.84 -13.41 -4.12
C GLN A 256 21.22 -12.88 -4.52
N ALA A 257 21.63 -11.71 -4.00
CA ALA A 257 22.97 -11.17 -4.22
C ALA A 257 24.05 -12.14 -3.73
N ALA A 258 23.90 -12.68 -2.52
CA ALA A 258 24.83 -13.68 -1.97
C ALA A 258 24.87 -14.96 -2.83
N ALA A 259 23.73 -15.43 -3.33
CA ALA A 259 23.67 -16.59 -4.22
C ALA A 259 24.34 -16.33 -5.58
N ILE A 260 24.25 -15.11 -6.09
CA ILE A 260 24.95 -14.71 -7.32
C ILE A 260 26.45 -14.59 -7.12
N GLU A 261 26.92 -14.11 -5.98
CA GLU A 261 28.36 -14.11 -5.67
C GLU A 261 28.92 -15.54 -5.67
N GLU A 262 28.24 -16.49 -5.01
CA GLU A 262 28.64 -17.91 -4.99
C GLU A 262 28.58 -18.54 -6.39
N THR A 263 27.55 -18.21 -7.17
CA THR A 263 27.42 -18.67 -8.57
C THR A 263 28.54 -18.11 -9.43
N SER A 264 28.90 -16.84 -9.26
CA SER A 264 29.98 -16.17 -10.00
C SER A 264 31.33 -16.78 -9.67
N ALA A 265 31.61 -17.02 -8.39
CA ALA A 265 32.83 -17.71 -7.95
C ALA A 265 32.92 -19.13 -8.55
N SER A 266 31.81 -19.87 -8.54
CA SER A 266 31.74 -21.20 -9.15
C SER A 266 31.97 -21.15 -10.68
N MET A 267 31.48 -20.10 -11.35
CA MET A 267 31.70 -19.92 -12.79
C MET A 267 33.15 -19.57 -13.12
N GLU A 268 33.84 -18.78 -12.30
CA GLU A 268 35.29 -18.53 -12.45
C GLU A 268 36.10 -19.79 -12.26
N GLU A 269 35.76 -20.63 -11.26
CA GLU A 269 36.40 -21.93 -11.08
C GLU A 269 36.18 -22.83 -12.30
N ILE A 270 34.95 -22.88 -12.84
CA ILE A 270 34.63 -23.66 -14.04
C ILE A 270 35.40 -23.14 -15.26
N ASP A 271 35.48 -21.83 -15.50
CA ASP A 271 36.28 -21.27 -16.61
C ASP A 271 37.76 -21.67 -16.48
N SER A 272 38.31 -21.60 -15.25
CA SER A 272 39.68 -22.03 -14.98
C SER A 272 39.92 -23.51 -15.29
N MET A 273 38.94 -24.37 -14.98
CA MET A 273 39.01 -25.81 -15.26
C MET A 273 38.90 -26.07 -16.76
N ILE A 274 38.04 -25.37 -17.48
CA ILE A 274 37.90 -25.49 -18.93
C ILE A 274 39.20 -25.10 -19.64
N ARG A 275 39.83 -23.98 -19.24
CA ARG A 275 41.13 -23.57 -19.77
C ARG A 275 42.20 -24.63 -19.54
N ARG A 276 42.26 -25.17 -18.31
CA ARG A 276 43.21 -26.24 -17.97
C ARG A 276 42.96 -27.50 -18.80
N ASN A 277 41.71 -27.91 -18.99
CA ASN A 277 41.37 -29.06 -19.84
C ASN A 277 41.81 -28.85 -21.30
N SER A 278 41.65 -27.64 -21.84
CA SER A 278 42.12 -27.30 -23.19
C SER A 278 43.64 -27.37 -23.28
N ASP A 279 44.36 -26.82 -22.31
CA ASP A 279 45.82 -26.84 -22.26
C ASP A 279 46.36 -28.28 -22.10
N ASP A 280 45.77 -29.06 -21.21
CA ASP A 280 46.12 -30.47 -20.96
C ASP A 280 45.87 -31.31 -22.22
N ALA A 281 44.76 -31.08 -22.92
CA ALA A 281 44.48 -31.73 -24.20
C ALA A 281 45.53 -31.36 -25.26
N GLY A 282 45.95 -30.10 -25.33
CA GLY A 282 47.01 -29.64 -26.22
C GLY A 282 48.38 -30.27 -25.92
N GLN A 283 48.74 -30.39 -24.64
CA GLN A 283 49.96 -31.06 -24.22
C GLN A 283 49.93 -32.56 -24.54
N ALA A 284 48.83 -33.24 -24.22
CA ALA A 284 48.64 -34.65 -24.52
C ALA A 284 48.71 -34.91 -26.04
N LYS A 285 48.21 -33.98 -26.87
CA LYS A 285 48.28 -34.07 -28.33
C LYS A 285 49.72 -34.04 -28.82
N THR A 286 50.51 -33.14 -28.27
CA THR A 286 51.95 -33.05 -28.56
C THR A 286 52.68 -34.34 -28.18
N LEU A 287 52.38 -34.89 -27.01
CA LEU A 287 52.96 -36.16 -26.55
C LEU A 287 52.55 -37.35 -27.42
N ALA A 288 51.28 -37.40 -27.83
CA ALA A 288 50.78 -38.42 -28.77
C ALA A 288 51.54 -38.34 -30.10
N ALA A 289 51.73 -37.15 -30.66
CA ALA A 289 52.49 -36.95 -31.89
C ALA A 289 53.95 -37.41 -31.76
N GLU A 290 54.62 -37.09 -30.64
CA GLU A 290 55.99 -37.54 -30.39
C GLU A 290 56.07 -39.07 -30.25
N THR A 291 55.11 -39.67 -29.55
CA THR A 291 55.04 -41.13 -29.35
C THR A 291 54.82 -41.84 -30.68
N ARG A 292 53.93 -41.31 -31.53
CA ARG A 292 53.74 -41.82 -32.90
C ARG A 292 55.04 -41.76 -33.71
N ARG A 293 55.75 -40.63 -33.66
CA ARG A 293 57.04 -40.50 -34.37
C ARG A 293 58.05 -41.54 -33.92
N LYS A 294 58.15 -41.81 -32.60
CA LYS A 294 59.04 -42.85 -32.06
C LYS A 294 58.64 -44.25 -32.55
N ALA A 295 57.34 -44.55 -32.62
CA ALA A 295 56.84 -45.82 -33.14
C ALA A 295 57.10 -45.97 -34.65
N ASP A 296 56.91 -44.89 -35.44
CA ASP A 296 57.24 -44.86 -36.87
C ASP A 296 58.74 -45.13 -37.12
N THR A 297 59.63 -44.49 -36.35
CA THR A 297 61.07 -44.79 -36.38
C THR A 297 61.38 -46.23 -35.97
N GLY A 298 60.67 -46.78 -34.97
CA GLY A 298 60.81 -48.17 -34.57
C GLY A 298 60.46 -49.15 -35.69
N MET A 299 59.39 -48.88 -36.45
CA MET A 299 59.04 -49.70 -37.62
C MET A 299 60.09 -49.61 -38.73
N GLU A 300 60.65 -48.43 -38.99
CA GLU A 300 61.72 -48.26 -39.97
C GLU A 300 62.97 -49.07 -39.60
N LEU A 301 63.36 -49.07 -38.32
CA LEU A 301 64.47 -49.90 -37.82
C LEU A 301 64.20 -51.41 -37.97
N MET A 302 62.96 -51.86 -37.75
CA MET A 302 62.60 -53.28 -37.95
C MET A 302 62.69 -53.68 -39.43
N ARG A 303 62.29 -52.80 -40.36
CA ARG A 303 62.42 -53.04 -41.81
C ARG A 303 63.88 -53.07 -42.26
N ASP A 304 64.72 -52.17 -41.74
CA ASP A 304 66.17 -52.20 -42.02
C ASP A 304 66.81 -53.49 -41.47
N MET A 305 66.37 -53.95 -40.29
CA MET A 305 66.81 -55.22 -39.73
C MET A 305 66.39 -56.41 -40.61
N GLU A 306 65.15 -56.46 -41.08
CA GLU A 306 64.67 -57.50 -41.99
C GLU A 306 65.50 -57.54 -43.29
N HIS A 307 65.78 -56.37 -43.88
CA HIS A 307 66.63 -56.28 -45.07
C HIS A 307 68.04 -56.84 -44.82
N LYS A 308 68.70 -56.42 -43.74
CA LYS A 308 70.04 -56.89 -43.37
C LYS A 308 70.07 -58.38 -43.04
N MET A 309 69.04 -58.91 -42.39
CA MET A 309 68.92 -60.35 -42.14
C MET A 309 68.78 -61.14 -43.45
N GLY A 310 68.07 -60.59 -44.44
CA GLY A 310 68.00 -61.15 -45.79
C GLY A 310 69.37 -61.25 -46.48
N GLU A 311 70.22 -60.23 -46.34
CA GLU A 311 71.60 -60.27 -46.85
C GLU A 311 72.44 -61.35 -46.17
N VAL A 312 72.33 -61.49 -44.84
CA VAL A 312 73.03 -62.53 -44.08
C VAL A 312 72.56 -63.93 -44.50
N GLN A 313 71.26 -64.11 -44.74
CA GLN A 313 70.70 -65.39 -45.19
C GLN A 313 71.21 -65.77 -46.58
N LEU A 314 71.33 -64.81 -47.50
CA LEU A 314 71.96 -65.03 -48.81
C LEU A 314 73.43 -65.44 -48.67
N ALA A 315 74.20 -64.78 -47.80
CA ALA A 315 75.58 -65.11 -47.54
C ALA A 315 75.75 -66.51 -46.92
N SER A 316 74.91 -66.87 -45.94
CA SER A 316 74.92 -68.19 -45.30
C SER A 316 74.57 -69.30 -46.30
N LYS A 317 73.60 -69.05 -47.19
CA LYS A 317 73.27 -69.98 -48.27
C LYS A 317 74.44 -70.19 -49.23
N SER A 318 75.13 -69.12 -49.62
CA SER A 318 76.34 -69.20 -50.47
C SER A 318 77.45 -70.02 -49.80
N LEU A 319 77.68 -69.81 -48.49
CA LEU A 319 78.65 -70.58 -47.72
C LEU A 319 78.28 -72.06 -47.64
N SER A 320 77.00 -72.39 -47.44
CA SER A 320 76.52 -73.77 -47.46
C SER A 320 76.79 -74.45 -48.81
N THR A 321 76.51 -73.77 -49.92
CA THR A 321 76.81 -74.28 -51.27
C THR A 321 78.30 -74.55 -51.45
N ALA A 322 79.17 -73.64 -50.98
CA ALA A 322 80.61 -73.83 -51.06
C ALA A 322 81.09 -75.02 -50.20
N MET A 323 80.49 -75.26 -49.03
CA MET A 323 80.80 -76.44 -48.21
C MET A 323 80.38 -77.73 -48.93
N ASP A 324 79.20 -77.77 -49.56
CA ASP A 324 78.74 -78.93 -50.34
C ASP A 324 79.68 -79.24 -51.51
N GLU A 325 80.16 -78.20 -52.22
CA GLU A 325 81.15 -78.36 -53.30
C GLU A 325 82.49 -78.92 -52.77
N ILE A 326 82.95 -78.45 -51.60
CA ILE A 326 84.16 -78.98 -50.94
C ILE A 326 83.97 -80.44 -50.52
N GLU A 327 82.81 -80.81 -49.97
CA GLU A 327 82.50 -82.19 -49.60
C GLU A 327 82.50 -83.10 -50.85
N GLN A 328 81.90 -82.65 -51.95
CA GLN A 328 81.89 -83.41 -53.21
C GLN A 328 83.30 -83.61 -53.76
N SER A 329 84.13 -82.55 -53.78
CA SER A 329 85.53 -82.62 -54.21
C SER A 329 86.36 -83.55 -53.33
N SER A 330 86.20 -83.46 -52.01
CA SER A 330 86.93 -84.28 -51.02
C SER A 330 86.57 -85.77 -51.14
N ASN A 331 85.30 -86.09 -51.37
CA ASN A 331 84.87 -87.47 -51.68
C ASN A 331 85.49 -87.99 -52.99
N GLY A 332 85.59 -87.13 -54.01
CA GLY A 332 86.30 -87.43 -55.24
C GLY A 332 87.76 -87.79 -55.00
N ILE A 333 88.47 -87.00 -54.18
CA ILE A 333 89.86 -87.25 -53.78
C ILE A 333 89.99 -88.57 -53.00
N SER A 334 89.11 -88.82 -52.03
CA SER A 334 89.10 -90.07 -51.25
C SER A 334 89.00 -91.31 -52.16
N LYS A 335 88.17 -91.27 -53.20
CA LYS A 335 88.06 -92.34 -54.20
C LYS A 335 89.35 -92.54 -55.00
N ILE A 336 90.04 -91.46 -55.35
CA ILE A 336 91.35 -91.51 -56.02
C ILE A 336 92.39 -92.15 -55.09
N LEU A 337 92.44 -91.77 -53.82
CA LEU A 337 93.36 -92.33 -52.84
C LEU A 337 93.14 -93.83 -52.61
N SER A 338 91.88 -94.27 -52.56
CA SER A 338 91.55 -95.71 -52.52
C SER A 338 92.06 -96.46 -53.76
N THR A 339 92.00 -95.83 -54.94
CA THR A 339 92.57 -96.40 -56.17
C THR A 339 94.10 -96.46 -56.11
N ILE A 340 94.75 -95.43 -55.55
CA ILE A 340 96.21 -95.40 -55.37
C ILE A 340 96.66 -96.50 -54.39
N ASP A 341 95.98 -96.66 -53.26
CA ASP A 341 96.25 -97.75 -52.29
C ASP A 341 96.11 -99.13 -52.95
N GLN A 342 95.07 -99.31 -53.78
CA GLN A 342 94.90 -100.52 -54.58
C GLN A 342 96.04 -100.75 -55.58
N ILE A 343 96.51 -99.70 -56.27
CA ILE A 343 97.65 -99.78 -57.20
C ILE A 343 98.95 -100.10 -56.43
N ALA A 344 99.17 -99.48 -55.28
CA ALA A 344 100.32 -99.73 -54.42
C ALA A 344 100.33 -101.18 -53.92
N PHE A 345 99.18 -101.70 -53.49
CA PHE A 345 99.01 -103.10 -53.12
C PHE A 345 99.31 -104.05 -54.29
N GLN A 346 98.76 -103.79 -55.48
CA GLN A 346 99.04 -104.58 -56.68
C GLN A 346 100.54 -104.56 -57.05
N THR A 347 101.18 -103.40 -56.96
CA THR A 347 102.61 -103.22 -57.23
C THR A 347 103.47 -103.96 -56.21
N ASN A 348 103.08 -103.95 -54.93
CA ASN A 348 103.74 -104.70 -53.86
C ASN A 348 103.69 -106.21 -54.12
N ILE A 349 102.55 -106.74 -54.60
CA ILE A 349 102.40 -108.15 -54.96
C ILE A 349 103.22 -108.50 -56.22
N LEU A 350 103.22 -107.64 -57.23
CA LEU A 350 104.06 -107.79 -58.44
C LEU A 350 105.55 -107.81 -58.09
N ALA A 351 106.00 -106.90 -57.23
CA ALA A 351 107.37 -106.82 -56.76
C ALA A 351 107.78 -108.04 -55.93
N LEU A 352 106.88 -108.54 -55.07
CA LEU A 352 107.10 -109.79 -54.34
C LEU A 352 107.26 -110.98 -55.30
N ASN A 353 106.40 -111.10 -56.31
CA ASN A 353 106.50 -112.14 -57.32
C ASN A 353 107.83 -112.04 -58.10
N ALA A 354 108.26 -110.83 -58.45
CA ALA A 354 109.54 -110.58 -59.10
C ALA A 354 110.74 -110.94 -58.21
N ALA A 355 110.70 -110.61 -56.91
CA ALA A 355 111.75 -110.96 -55.95
C ALA A 355 111.87 -112.49 -55.79
N VAL A 356 110.73 -113.21 -55.76
CA VAL A 356 110.70 -114.67 -55.72
C VAL A 356 111.31 -115.29 -56.98
N GLU A 357 110.94 -114.80 -58.17
CA GLU A 357 111.47 -115.33 -59.43
C GLU A 357 112.96 -114.97 -59.62
N ALA A 358 113.40 -113.80 -59.13
CA ALA A 358 114.81 -113.41 -59.10
C ALA A 358 115.64 -114.33 -58.16
N ALA A 359 115.11 -114.67 -56.98
CA ALA A 359 115.74 -115.63 -56.08
C ALA A 359 115.83 -117.05 -56.71
N ARG A 360 114.83 -117.41 -57.52
CA ARG A 360 114.78 -118.68 -58.26
C ARG A 360 115.83 -118.78 -59.37
N ALA A 361 116.22 -117.65 -59.97
CA ALA A 361 117.27 -117.57 -60.98
C ALA A 361 118.71 -117.61 -60.42
N GLY A 362 118.88 -117.63 -59.09
CA GLY A 362 120.20 -117.72 -58.44
C GLY A 362 121.10 -116.51 -58.72
N ASP A 363 122.39 -116.75 -58.99
CA ASP A 363 123.39 -115.68 -59.19
C ASP A 363 123.05 -114.75 -60.39
N ALA A 364 122.36 -115.25 -61.42
CA ALA A 364 121.93 -114.45 -62.56
C ALA A 364 120.78 -113.47 -62.21
N GLY A 365 120.04 -113.73 -61.14
CA GLY A 365 118.90 -112.93 -60.67
C GLY A 365 119.23 -111.90 -59.59
N ALA A 366 120.44 -111.89 -59.04
CA ALA A 366 120.81 -111.07 -57.88
C ALA A 366 120.56 -109.57 -58.09
N GLY A 367 120.85 -109.03 -59.29
CA GLY A 367 120.57 -107.64 -59.62
C GLY A 367 119.06 -107.32 -59.73
N PHE A 368 118.26 -108.27 -60.21
CA PHE A 368 116.80 -108.13 -60.29
C PHE A 368 116.13 -108.22 -58.91
N ALA A 369 116.66 -109.03 -58.01
CA ALA A 369 116.16 -109.14 -56.64
C ALA A 369 116.26 -107.81 -55.88
N VAL A 370 117.39 -107.09 -56.01
CA VAL A 370 117.59 -105.77 -55.39
C VAL A 370 116.59 -104.74 -55.92
N VAL A 371 116.35 -104.73 -57.25
CA VAL A 371 115.35 -103.83 -57.85
C VAL A 371 113.94 -104.19 -57.37
N ALA A 372 113.60 -105.48 -57.29
CA ALA A 372 112.30 -105.93 -56.83
C ALA A 372 112.03 -105.54 -55.36
N ASP A 373 113.01 -105.69 -54.47
CA ASP A 373 112.89 -105.25 -53.07
C ASP A 373 112.74 -103.73 -52.94
N GLU A 374 113.46 -102.94 -53.74
CA GLU A 374 113.30 -101.48 -53.74
C GLU A 374 111.93 -101.04 -54.28
N VAL A 375 111.42 -101.68 -55.34
CA VAL A 375 110.05 -101.45 -55.84
C VAL A 375 109.03 -101.83 -54.76
N ARG A 376 109.25 -102.93 -54.04
CA ARG A 376 108.38 -103.35 -52.93
C ARG A 376 108.34 -102.31 -51.80
N ARG A 377 109.51 -101.81 -51.39
CA ARG A 377 109.64 -100.75 -50.39
C ARG A 377 108.95 -99.46 -50.83
N LEU A 378 109.09 -99.09 -52.10
CA LEU A 378 108.45 -97.90 -52.67
C LEU A 378 106.92 -98.05 -52.71
N ALA A 379 106.41 -99.24 -53.03
CA ALA A 379 104.98 -99.55 -53.01
C ALA A 379 104.40 -99.48 -51.60
N GLN A 380 105.08 -100.02 -50.59
CA GLN A 380 104.66 -99.90 -49.18
C GLN A 380 104.64 -98.44 -48.72
N SER A 381 105.69 -97.67 -49.04
CA SER A 381 105.75 -96.23 -48.76
C SER A 381 104.60 -95.45 -49.41
N CYS A 382 104.23 -95.82 -50.65
CA CYS A 382 103.10 -95.22 -51.36
C CYS A 382 101.76 -95.53 -50.69
N ALA A 383 101.55 -96.77 -50.22
CA ALA A 383 100.35 -97.17 -49.48
C ALA A 383 100.24 -96.41 -48.14
N ASP A 384 101.33 -96.33 -47.38
CA ASP A 384 101.37 -95.59 -46.11
C ASP A 384 101.06 -94.10 -46.32
N ALA A 385 101.66 -93.48 -47.33
CA ALA A 385 101.38 -92.09 -47.70
C ALA A 385 99.93 -91.89 -48.15
N ALA A 386 99.39 -92.79 -48.98
CA ALA A 386 97.99 -92.72 -49.42
C ALA A 386 97.03 -92.82 -48.24
N LYS A 387 97.34 -93.66 -47.25
CA LYS A 387 96.55 -93.82 -46.02
C LYS A 387 96.62 -92.59 -45.13
N GLU A 388 97.79 -91.97 -44.97
CA GLU A 388 97.94 -90.72 -44.24
C GLU A 388 97.13 -89.58 -44.87
N VAL A 389 97.20 -89.42 -46.20
CA VAL A 389 96.38 -88.43 -46.92
C VAL A 389 94.89 -88.75 -46.79
N THR A 390 94.50 -90.03 -46.80
CA THR A 390 93.11 -90.45 -46.60
C THR A 390 92.58 -89.98 -45.25
N VAL A 391 93.34 -90.17 -44.16
CA VAL A 391 92.97 -89.68 -42.82
C VAL A 391 92.81 -88.15 -42.81
N GLN A 392 93.68 -87.41 -43.50
CA GLN A 392 93.55 -85.94 -43.60
C GLN A 392 92.31 -85.51 -44.39
N ILE A 393 91.94 -86.24 -45.45
CA ILE A 393 90.73 -85.98 -46.24
C ILE A 393 89.47 -86.31 -45.44
N GLU A 394 89.45 -87.43 -44.71
CA GLU A 394 88.36 -87.77 -43.80
C GLU A 394 88.19 -86.70 -42.71
N GLY A 395 89.30 -86.22 -42.13
CA GLY A 395 89.27 -85.11 -41.18
C GLY A 395 88.79 -83.79 -41.80
N SER A 396 89.03 -83.56 -43.09
CA SER A 396 88.51 -82.39 -43.82
C SER A 396 87.01 -82.53 -44.09
N LEU A 397 86.54 -83.72 -44.49
CA LEU A 397 85.12 -84.03 -44.67
C LEU A 397 84.32 -83.81 -43.38
N ASP A 398 84.83 -84.27 -42.23
CA ASP A 398 84.19 -84.04 -40.93
C ASP A 398 84.07 -82.54 -40.60
N LYS A 399 85.13 -81.76 -40.84
CA LYS A 399 85.11 -80.30 -40.65
C LYS A 399 84.10 -79.61 -41.59
N THR A 400 84.03 -80.02 -42.85
CA THR A 400 83.08 -79.47 -43.83
C THR A 400 81.65 -79.77 -43.43
N ARG A 401 81.33 -81.01 -43.02
CA ARG A 401 79.99 -81.38 -42.53
C ARG A 401 79.57 -80.57 -41.30
N LYS A 402 80.48 -80.36 -40.36
CA LYS A 402 80.26 -79.46 -39.21
C LYS A 402 79.99 -78.02 -39.67
N GLY A 403 80.71 -77.56 -40.69
CA GLY A 403 80.48 -76.27 -41.35
C GLY A 403 79.08 -76.13 -41.96
N THR A 404 78.64 -77.14 -42.72
CA THR A 404 77.27 -77.19 -43.29
C THR A 404 76.21 -77.18 -42.19
N GLN A 405 76.37 -78.01 -41.15
CA GLN A 405 75.43 -78.06 -40.03
C GLN A 405 75.35 -76.71 -39.28
N ALA A 406 76.47 -76.01 -39.13
CA ALA A 406 76.49 -74.66 -38.54
C ALA A 406 75.76 -73.64 -39.43
N CYS A 407 75.89 -73.73 -40.76
CA CYS A 407 75.14 -72.89 -41.69
C CYS A 407 73.64 -73.15 -41.60
N ASP A 408 73.21 -74.41 -41.56
CA ASP A 408 71.80 -74.77 -41.41
C ASP A 408 71.21 -74.26 -40.10
N SER A 409 71.95 -74.42 -38.99
CA SER A 409 71.54 -73.87 -37.69
C SER A 409 71.44 -72.35 -37.72
N THR A 410 72.37 -71.67 -38.39
CA THR A 410 72.35 -70.22 -38.54
C THR A 410 71.13 -69.77 -39.33
N ASN A 411 70.84 -70.44 -40.45
CA ASN A 411 69.65 -70.16 -41.26
C ASN A 411 68.34 -70.33 -40.49
N ARG A 412 68.22 -71.34 -39.62
CA ARG A 412 67.02 -71.50 -38.76
C ARG A 412 66.87 -70.32 -37.79
N ILE A 413 67.94 -69.93 -37.12
CA ILE A 413 67.93 -68.80 -36.18
C ILE A 413 67.55 -67.49 -36.91
N LEU A 414 68.09 -67.26 -38.11
CA LEU A 414 67.75 -66.07 -38.90
C LEU A 414 66.26 -66.02 -39.26
N VAL A 415 65.66 -67.17 -39.65
CA VAL A 415 64.22 -67.25 -39.93
C VAL A 415 63.39 -66.91 -38.69
N GLU A 416 63.77 -67.41 -37.52
CA GLU A 416 63.09 -67.09 -36.25
C GLU A 416 63.20 -65.59 -35.90
N ILE A 417 64.38 -64.98 -36.10
CA ILE A 417 64.59 -63.54 -35.87
C ILE A 417 63.72 -62.70 -36.80
N VAL A 418 63.64 -63.05 -38.08
CA VAL A 418 62.79 -62.34 -39.05
C VAL A 418 61.32 -62.46 -38.66
N GLU A 419 60.85 -63.65 -38.27
CA GLU A 419 59.47 -63.82 -37.81
C GLU A 419 59.15 -62.95 -36.57
N GLN A 420 60.08 -62.88 -35.62
CA GLN A 420 59.95 -62.00 -34.45
C GLN A 420 59.93 -60.52 -34.84
N ALA A 421 60.80 -60.10 -35.76
CA ALA A 421 60.83 -58.73 -36.28
C ALA A 421 59.48 -58.32 -36.89
N THR A 422 58.90 -59.19 -37.73
CA THR A 422 57.59 -58.96 -38.34
C THR A 422 56.47 -58.87 -37.30
N LYS A 423 56.54 -59.65 -36.20
CA LYS A 423 55.57 -59.54 -35.10
C LYS A 423 55.69 -58.19 -34.38
N VAL A 424 56.91 -57.74 -34.11
CA VAL A 424 57.16 -56.42 -33.49
C VAL A 424 56.68 -55.28 -34.40
N GLU A 425 56.93 -55.37 -35.71
CA GLU A 425 56.44 -54.38 -36.68
C GLU A 425 54.91 -54.27 -36.63
N ARG A 426 54.18 -55.40 -36.62
CA ARG A 426 52.71 -55.38 -36.49
C ARG A 426 52.25 -54.73 -35.19
N GLN A 427 52.88 -55.06 -34.06
CA GLN A 427 52.52 -54.45 -32.78
C GLN A 427 52.76 -52.94 -32.76
N LEU A 428 53.85 -52.47 -33.37
CA LEU A 428 54.11 -51.03 -33.51
C LEU A 428 53.08 -50.36 -34.42
N SER A 429 52.65 -51.03 -35.50
CA SER A 429 51.57 -50.56 -36.36
C SER A 429 50.24 -50.39 -35.59
N ASP A 430 49.88 -51.37 -34.75
CA ASP A 430 48.69 -51.29 -33.91
C ASP A 430 48.78 -50.13 -32.91
N VAL A 431 49.95 -49.95 -32.29
CA VAL A 431 50.22 -48.80 -31.39
C VAL A 431 50.06 -47.47 -32.12
N VAL A 432 50.57 -47.34 -33.35
CA VAL A 432 50.38 -46.12 -34.16
C VAL A 432 48.90 -45.87 -34.43
N GLN A 433 48.12 -46.91 -34.72
CA GLN A 433 46.68 -46.78 -34.93
C GLN A 433 45.95 -46.31 -33.65
N ASP A 434 46.32 -46.85 -32.48
CA ASP A 434 45.72 -46.44 -31.22
C ASP A 434 46.11 -45.01 -30.83
N ILE A 435 47.35 -44.59 -31.09
CA ILE A 435 47.78 -43.20 -30.88
C ILE A 435 46.99 -42.23 -31.78
N ARG A 436 46.63 -42.63 -33.02
CA ARG A 436 45.76 -41.81 -33.88
C ARG A 436 44.37 -41.60 -33.28
N LYS A 437 43.79 -42.64 -32.65
CA LYS A 437 42.51 -42.52 -31.95
C LYS A 437 42.63 -41.58 -30.75
N VAL A 438 43.75 -41.64 -30.03
CA VAL A 438 44.03 -40.70 -28.92
C VAL A 438 44.11 -39.26 -29.44
N ASP A 439 44.80 -39.01 -30.55
CA ASP A 439 44.88 -37.69 -31.19
C ASP A 439 43.50 -37.14 -31.58
N GLU A 440 42.61 -37.99 -32.12
CA GLU A 440 41.23 -37.65 -32.45
C GLU A 440 40.41 -37.27 -31.21
N VAL A 441 40.49 -38.07 -30.14
CA VAL A 441 39.80 -37.79 -28.86
C VAL A 441 40.27 -36.48 -28.25
N LEU A 442 41.58 -36.22 -28.27
CA LEU A 442 42.15 -34.96 -27.76
C LEU A 442 41.72 -33.76 -28.59
N GLY A 443 41.59 -33.92 -29.91
CA GLY A 443 40.98 -32.93 -30.78
C GLY A 443 39.53 -32.63 -30.37
N GLY A 444 38.75 -33.68 -30.10
CA GLY A 444 37.38 -33.55 -29.59
C GLY A 444 37.29 -32.83 -28.24
N ILE A 445 38.19 -33.12 -27.30
CA ILE A 445 38.25 -32.45 -25.98
C ILE A 445 38.58 -30.97 -26.13
N ALA A 446 39.53 -30.62 -27.00
CA ALA A 446 39.90 -29.22 -27.24
C ALA A 446 38.74 -28.43 -27.85
N SER A 447 38.05 -29.00 -28.84
CA SER A 447 36.85 -28.38 -29.42
C SER A 447 35.71 -28.24 -28.40
N ALA A 448 35.42 -29.28 -27.62
CA ALA A 448 34.39 -29.24 -26.59
C ALA A 448 34.72 -28.22 -25.49
N SER A 449 35.99 -28.11 -25.09
CA SER A 449 36.45 -27.12 -24.11
C SER A 449 36.29 -25.69 -24.64
N SER A 450 36.58 -25.47 -25.93
CA SER A 450 36.34 -24.16 -26.57
C SER A 450 34.85 -23.80 -26.58
N GLU A 451 33.96 -24.75 -26.87
CA GLU A 451 32.52 -24.54 -26.85
C GLU A 451 32.00 -24.30 -25.42
N GLN A 452 32.50 -25.04 -24.43
CA GLN A 452 32.20 -24.82 -23.02
C GLN A 452 32.63 -23.42 -22.55
N SER A 453 33.81 -22.96 -22.95
CA SER A 453 34.28 -21.61 -22.61
C SER A 453 33.35 -20.53 -23.19
N GLN A 454 32.91 -20.70 -24.45
CA GLN A 454 31.91 -19.81 -25.05
C GLN A 454 30.57 -19.84 -24.27
N GLY A 455 30.11 -21.03 -23.87
CA GLY A 455 28.90 -21.19 -23.06
C GLY A 455 29.01 -20.51 -21.69
N ILE A 456 30.17 -20.62 -21.02
CA ILE A 456 30.41 -19.95 -19.74
C ILE A 456 30.43 -18.43 -19.89
N HIS A 457 30.96 -17.90 -20.99
CA HIS A 457 30.86 -16.47 -21.29
C HIS A 457 29.40 -16.00 -21.36
N GLN A 458 28.52 -16.75 -22.02
CA GLN A 458 27.09 -16.42 -22.09
C GLN A 458 26.40 -16.51 -20.72
N VAL A 459 26.76 -17.50 -19.92
CA VAL A 459 26.25 -17.62 -18.53
C VAL A 459 26.72 -16.42 -17.69
N ASN A 460 27.97 -15.98 -17.84
CA ASN A 460 28.50 -14.83 -17.12
C ASN A 460 27.76 -13.52 -17.48
N GLU A 461 27.43 -13.32 -18.76
CA GLU A 461 26.58 -12.21 -19.21
C GLU A 461 25.18 -12.26 -18.56
N ALA A 462 24.56 -13.45 -18.49
CA ALA A 462 23.27 -13.63 -17.84
C ALA A 462 23.33 -13.37 -16.33
N VAL A 463 24.40 -13.80 -15.66
CA VAL A 463 24.63 -13.53 -14.23
C VAL A 463 24.78 -12.02 -13.96
N THR A 464 25.49 -11.31 -14.83
CA THR A 464 25.63 -9.84 -14.76
C THR A 464 24.27 -9.14 -14.89
N GLN A 465 23.40 -9.62 -15.79
CA GLN A 465 22.04 -9.08 -15.92
C GLN A 465 21.19 -9.35 -14.67
N LEU A 466 21.31 -10.54 -14.08
CA LEU A 466 20.63 -10.87 -12.84
C LEU A 466 21.10 -10.00 -11.67
N ASP A 467 22.39 -9.73 -11.55
CA ASP A 467 22.93 -8.81 -10.53
C ASP A 467 22.31 -7.41 -10.67
N GLN A 468 22.24 -6.88 -11.89
CA GLN A 468 21.60 -5.60 -12.15
C GLN A 468 20.11 -5.58 -11.77
N GLN A 469 19.40 -6.69 -12.00
CA GLN A 469 17.99 -6.81 -11.61
C GLN A 469 17.79 -6.94 -10.10
N ILE A 470 18.72 -7.58 -9.39
CA ILE A 470 18.74 -7.63 -7.92
C ILE A 470 18.97 -6.24 -7.34
N GLN A 471 19.94 -5.49 -7.87
CA GLN A 471 20.17 -4.10 -7.46
C GLN A 471 18.93 -3.21 -7.71
N SER A 472 18.25 -3.41 -8.84
CA SER A 472 16.97 -2.74 -9.11
C SER A 472 15.89 -3.13 -8.10
N SER A 473 15.83 -4.41 -7.70
CA SER A 473 14.86 -4.90 -6.72
C SER A 473 15.12 -4.32 -5.33
N ALA A 474 16.38 -4.19 -4.92
CA ALA A 474 16.77 -3.51 -3.68
C ALA A 474 16.40 -2.02 -3.71
N THR A 475 16.64 -1.35 -4.84
CA THR A 475 16.25 0.06 -5.03
C THR A 475 14.74 0.23 -4.97
N GLU A 476 13.98 -0.66 -5.60
CA GLU A 476 12.52 -0.59 -5.59
C GLU A 476 11.95 -0.89 -4.20
N ALA A 477 12.54 -1.84 -3.45
CA ALA A 477 12.20 -2.07 -2.05
C ALA A 477 12.36 -0.78 -1.22
N GLN A 478 13.49 -0.08 -1.38
CA GLN A 478 13.73 1.19 -0.72
C GLN A 478 12.65 2.24 -1.06
N ARG A 479 12.29 2.38 -2.33
CA ARG A 479 11.23 3.31 -2.77
C ARG A 479 9.86 2.95 -2.22
N VAL A 480 9.52 1.66 -2.16
CA VAL A 480 8.27 1.18 -1.55
C VAL A 480 8.28 1.46 -0.05
N SER A 481 9.42 1.31 0.63
CA SER A 481 9.56 1.68 2.04
C SER A 481 9.27 3.16 2.27
N GLU A 482 9.89 4.04 1.48
CA GLU A 482 9.69 5.49 1.54
C GLU A 482 8.23 5.88 1.29
N ALA A 483 7.59 5.26 0.30
CA ALA A 483 6.17 5.47 0.01
C ALA A 483 5.28 5.00 1.17
N GLY A 484 5.55 3.81 1.73
CA GLY A 484 4.84 3.28 2.90
C GLY A 484 4.98 4.16 4.14
N GLU A 485 6.19 4.67 4.43
CA GLU A 485 6.40 5.63 5.51
C GLU A 485 5.65 6.95 5.27
N GLY A 486 5.65 7.45 4.03
CA GLY A 486 4.87 8.61 3.63
C GLY A 486 3.37 8.43 3.87
N MET A 487 2.81 7.30 3.44
CA MET A 487 1.40 6.95 3.64
C MET A 487 1.06 6.85 5.13
N LYS A 488 1.90 6.18 5.92
CA LYS A 488 1.73 6.08 7.38
C LYS A 488 1.73 7.46 8.05
N ASN A 489 2.67 8.32 7.69
CA ASN A 489 2.73 9.68 8.23
C ASN A 489 1.49 10.51 7.87
N GLN A 490 0.98 10.35 6.64
CA GLN A 490 -0.22 11.05 6.19
C GLN A 490 -1.49 10.53 6.87
N ALA A 491 -1.59 9.22 7.11
CA ALA A 491 -2.67 8.61 7.88
C ALA A 491 -2.66 9.09 9.34
N LEU A 492 -1.49 9.14 9.99
CA LEU A 492 -1.33 9.69 11.33
C LEU A 492 -1.74 11.18 11.40
N ALA A 493 -1.39 11.97 10.38
CA ALA A 493 -1.79 13.37 10.30
C ALA A 493 -3.32 13.52 10.16
N LEU A 494 -3.95 12.73 9.29
CA LEU A 494 -5.40 12.70 9.14
C LEU A 494 -6.11 12.22 10.40
N SER A 495 -5.56 11.21 11.09
CA SER A 495 -6.06 10.72 12.37
C SER A 495 -6.16 11.85 13.39
N ARG A 496 -5.10 12.64 13.58
CA ARG A 496 -5.09 13.81 14.48
C ARG A 496 -6.18 14.83 14.14
N VAL A 497 -6.34 15.15 12.84
CA VAL A 497 -7.38 16.09 12.38
C VAL A 497 -8.78 15.54 12.64
N THR A 498 -9.00 14.24 12.43
CA THR A 498 -10.29 13.60 12.72
C THR A 498 -10.59 13.49 14.21
N GLU A 499 -9.58 13.26 15.06
CA GLU A 499 -9.73 13.28 16.52
C GLU A 499 -10.12 14.67 17.02
N GLU A 500 -9.48 15.72 16.50
CA GLU A 500 -9.83 17.11 16.83
C GLU A 500 -11.27 17.43 16.41
N LEU A 501 -11.64 17.06 15.17
CA LEU A 501 -13.00 17.22 14.68
C LEU A 501 -14.02 16.42 15.52
N ALA A 502 -13.69 15.19 15.90
CA ALA A 502 -14.53 14.36 16.76
C ALA A 502 -14.69 14.98 18.16
N ARG A 503 -13.63 15.54 18.75
CA ARG A 503 -13.69 16.26 20.03
C ARG A 503 -14.58 17.49 19.95
N LEU A 504 -14.49 18.28 18.87
CA LEU A 504 -15.37 19.44 18.64
C LEU A 504 -16.84 19.01 18.49
N LEU A 505 -17.11 17.91 17.79
CA LEU A 505 -18.45 17.33 17.62
C LEU A 505 -19.01 16.67 18.90
N ALA A 506 -18.12 16.21 19.80
CA ALA A 506 -18.46 15.60 21.09
C ALA A 506 -18.67 16.63 22.20
N GLN A 507 -17.86 17.70 22.26
CA GLN A 507 -18.10 18.84 23.17
C GLN A 507 -19.46 19.48 22.90
N SER A 508 -19.87 19.56 21.62
CA SER A 508 -21.21 19.99 21.22
C SER A 508 -22.35 19.08 21.74
N ALA A 509 -22.05 17.84 22.15
CA ALA A 509 -23.02 16.90 22.71
C ALA A 509 -23.05 16.92 24.25
N SER A 510 -21.91 17.16 24.90
CA SER A 510 -21.79 17.17 26.36
C SER A 510 -22.22 18.48 27.02
N SER A 511 -22.29 19.60 26.30
CA SER A 511 -22.86 20.86 26.82
C SER A 511 -24.38 20.81 27.07
N SER A 512 -25.08 19.78 26.58
CA SER A 512 -26.53 19.60 26.78
C SER A 512 -26.89 18.60 27.88
N ALA A 513 -25.92 17.89 28.46
CA ALA A 513 -26.17 16.86 29.48
C ALA A 513 -25.81 17.27 30.92
N SER A 514 -25.28 18.48 31.12
CA SER A 514 -24.86 18.98 32.44
C SER A 514 -25.71 20.17 32.89
N ALA A 515 -26.99 19.92 33.18
CA ALA A 515 -27.85 20.83 33.95
C ALA A 515 -29.06 20.09 34.54
N SER A 516 -28.82 19.04 35.34
CA SER A 516 -29.80 18.61 36.35
C SER A 516 -29.07 18.06 37.60
N HIS A 517 -29.00 18.96 38.60
CA HIS A 517 -28.84 18.79 40.05
C HIS A 517 -27.61 18.05 40.67
N PRO A 518 -26.99 18.66 41.71
CA PRO A 518 -26.00 18.01 42.57
C PRO A 518 -26.60 17.40 43.86
N ALA A 519 -25.82 16.50 44.46
CA ALA A 519 -25.77 16.07 45.87
C ALA A 519 -26.74 14.98 46.40
N ALA A 520 -26.19 13.79 46.65
CA ALA A 520 -26.25 13.04 47.92
C ALA A 520 -25.30 11.81 47.82
N HIS A 521 -24.08 11.88 48.33
CA HIS A 521 -23.64 11.18 49.55
C HIS A 521 -24.41 9.88 49.88
N SER A 522 -23.76 8.73 49.67
CA SER A 522 -23.60 7.73 50.74
C SER A 522 -22.37 6.85 50.48
N SER A 523 -21.49 6.88 51.46
CA SER A 523 -20.34 6.01 51.69
C SER A 523 -20.77 4.75 52.44
N SER A 524 -20.25 3.60 52.06
CA SER A 524 -20.05 2.38 52.88
C SER A 524 -19.58 1.29 51.89
N LEU A 525 -18.29 1.00 51.75
CA LEU A 525 -17.41 0.29 52.68
C LEU A 525 -18.02 -0.99 53.28
N ALA A 526 -17.52 -2.09 52.72
CA ALA A 526 -17.18 -3.37 53.33
C ALA A 526 -18.25 -4.47 53.51
N GLN A 527 -17.75 -5.67 53.20
CA GLN A 527 -18.22 -7.04 53.49
C GLN A 527 -19.17 -7.66 52.46
N ALA A 528 -18.95 -8.89 52.01
CA ALA A 528 -17.94 -9.88 52.33
C ALA A 528 -18.00 -11.01 51.28
N MET A 529 -16.82 -11.58 51.01
CA MET A 529 -16.57 -13.01 50.81
C MET A 529 -17.37 -13.78 49.75
N SER A 530 -16.65 -14.22 48.71
CA SER A 530 -16.44 -15.65 48.37
C SER A 530 -15.54 -15.68 47.12
N ARG A 531 -14.26 -16.09 47.20
CA ARG A 531 -13.79 -17.49 47.11
C ARG A 531 -14.34 -18.15 45.83
N ALA A 532 -13.56 -18.59 44.84
CA ALA A 532 -12.27 -19.28 44.85
C ALA A 532 -11.54 -19.09 43.49
N GLU A 533 -10.20 -19.11 43.45
CA GLU A 533 -9.35 -20.11 42.73
C GLU A 533 -9.57 -20.18 41.20
N GLU A 534 -8.57 -20.14 40.31
CA GLU A 534 -7.19 -20.58 40.38
C GLU A 534 -6.36 -20.05 39.18
N ARG A 535 -5.06 -20.38 39.22
CA ARG A 535 -3.90 -19.81 38.49
C ARG A 535 -3.72 -20.28 37.02
N PRO A 536 -2.72 -19.72 36.29
CA PRO A 536 -2.63 -19.76 34.83
C PRO A 536 -1.82 -20.96 34.31
N ALA A 537 -2.05 -21.34 33.04
CA ALA A 537 -1.23 -22.32 32.33
C ALA A 537 -0.49 -21.67 31.15
N SER A 538 0.82 -21.62 31.29
CA SER A 538 1.83 -21.49 30.24
C SER A 538 1.76 -22.65 29.24
N LEU A 539 1.96 -22.38 27.95
CA LEU A 539 2.35 -23.39 26.97
C LEU A 539 3.58 -22.93 26.18
N THR A 540 4.72 -23.40 26.67
CA THR A 540 5.96 -23.63 25.93
C THR A 540 5.71 -24.71 24.87
N VAL A 541 6.10 -24.48 23.61
CA VAL A 541 6.37 -25.59 22.68
C VAL A 541 7.74 -25.34 22.03
N ALA A 542 8.68 -26.19 22.42
CA ALA A 542 9.94 -26.39 21.74
C ALA A 542 9.80 -27.53 20.72
N ARG A 543 10.36 -27.29 19.53
CA ARG A 543 11.20 -28.18 18.72
C ARG A 543 10.67 -29.57 18.30
N ALA A 544 10.60 -29.78 16.99
CA ALA A 544 10.90 -31.08 16.37
C ALA A 544 11.59 -30.89 15.02
N VAL A 545 12.90 -31.17 15.02
CA VAL A 545 13.71 -31.45 13.83
C VAL A 545 13.42 -32.90 13.45
N ALA A 546 12.94 -33.14 12.22
CA ALA A 546 12.89 -34.46 11.63
C ALA A 546 13.78 -34.50 10.39
N ARG A 547 14.91 -35.20 10.52
CA ARG A 547 15.71 -35.70 9.41
C ARG A 547 14.93 -36.80 8.71
N THR A 548 14.72 -36.69 7.40
CA THR A 548 14.38 -37.81 6.53
C THR A 548 15.46 -37.95 5.46
N THR A 549 16.22 -39.02 5.58
CA THR A 549 17.14 -39.55 4.57
C THR A 549 16.35 -40.05 3.36
N ALA A 550 16.59 -39.48 2.18
CA ALA A 550 16.14 -40.05 0.91
C ALA A 550 17.36 -40.43 0.05
N LYS A 551 17.31 -41.66 -0.48
CA LYS A 551 18.30 -42.32 -1.34
C LYS A 551 18.49 -41.59 -2.69
N PRO A 552 19.64 -41.81 -3.37
CA PRO A 552 19.95 -41.18 -4.65
C PRO A 552 19.07 -41.73 -5.78
N VAL A 553 18.56 -40.84 -6.63
CA VAL A 553 17.88 -41.19 -7.87
C VAL A 553 18.92 -41.53 -8.92
N SER A 554 18.74 -42.70 -9.52
CA SER A 554 19.49 -43.30 -10.62
C SER A 554 19.48 -42.45 -11.88
N ALA A 555 20.61 -42.47 -12.59
CA ALA A 555 20.86 -41.89 -13.89
C ALA A 555 19.74 -42.14 -14.92
N LEU A 556 19.36 -41.08 -15.63
CA LEU A 556 18.61 -41.13 -16.89
C LEU A 556 19.60 -41.28 -18.05
N PRO A 557 19.32 -42.12 -19.06
CA PRO A 557 20.19 -42.32 -20.21
C PRO A 557 20.18 -41.11 -21.16
N ALA A 558 21.33 -40.86 -21.78
CA ALA A 558 21.55 -39.84 -22.79
C ALA A 558 20.58 -40.02 -23.99
N GLY A 559 19.62 -39.10 -24.11
CA GLY A 559 18.81 -38.93 -25.29
C GLY A 559 19.60 -38.20 -26.38
N LYS A 560 19.79 -38.86 -27.53
CA LYS A 560 20.28 -38.25 -28.77
C LYS A 560 19.41 -37.05 -29.14
N TRP A 561 20.00 -35.87 -29.23
CA TRP A 561 19.45 -34.75 -29.99
C TRP A 561 19.70 -35.01 -31.48
N SER A 562 18.67 -35.44 -32.21
CA SER A 562 18.64 -35.36 -33.66
C SER A 562 17.99 -34.03 -34.04
N GLY A 563 18.80 -33.08 -34.49
CA GLY A 563 18.31 -31.87 -35.14
C GLY A 563 17.83 -32.24 -36.54
N GLU A 564 16.52 -32.14 -36.74
CA GLU A 564 15.90 -32.18 -38.06
C GLU A 564 14.84 -31.08 -38.08
N GLY A 565 15.15 -30.01 -38.80
CA GLY A 565 14.36 -28.78 -38.88
C GLY A 565 14.79 -28.01 -40.12
N THR A 566 14.19 -28.39 -41.24
CA THR A 566 14.17 -27.68 -42.52
C THR A 566 13.28 -26.44 -42.44
N ASP A 567 13.88 -25.29 -42.77
CA ASP A 567 13.38 -24.12 -43.56
C ASP A 567 13.88 -22.79 -43.00
#